data_AF-A0A7S0IRN7-F1
#
_entry.id   AF-A0A7S0IRN7-F1
#
_cell.length_a   1.000
_cell.length_b   1.000
_cell.length_c   1.000
_cell.angle_alpha   90.00
_cell.angle_beta   90.00
_cell.angle_gamma   90.00
#
_symmetry.space_group_name_H-M   'P 1'
#
loop_
_entity.id
_entity.type
_entity.pdbx_description
1 polymer ?
#
loop_
_entity_poly.entity_id
_entity_poly.type
_entity_poly.pdbx_seq_one_letter_code
_entity_poly.pdbx_strand_id
1 'polypeptide(L)'
;LAMLLCLQVEHVVQESPLAFLAQLLNEEDIEQKPLRFVSERLRSLLRTLEVTDMQDFSPLMLVADFATLLATYQKGFCIIIEPYDERTPTLHDPLFQFCCNDASIAIRPVFERFQSVVITSGTLSPIDMYPKILGFEPRAVHSFSMSFARNVICPLVVTRGADQAALTSKFDVRSEGSTVRNYGKLLLDTAAAVPDGMVCFFTSYSYMQEIVREWHSMGILKQVLKHKLVFIETTDVLETTMALENFKRACDC
;
A
#
# COMPACT_ATOMS: atom_id res chain seq x y z
N LEU A 1 11.43 25.32 -16.44
CA LEU A 1 11.57 26.01 -15.14
C LEU A 1 10.31 25.90 -14.28
N ALA A 2 9.11 25.86 -14.88
CA ALA A 2 7.84 25.66 -14.17
C ALA A 2 7.82 24.50 -13.14
N MET A 3 8.30 23.30 -13.52
CA MET A 3 8.37 22.16 -12.57
C MET A 3 9.28 22.44 -11.36
N LEU A 4 10.36 23.20 -11.55
CA LEU A 4 11.27 23.55 -10.45
C LEU A 4 10.65 24.60 -9.52
N LEU A 5 9.82 25.50 -10.04
CA LEU A 5 9.07 26.47 -9.23
C LEU A 5 7.99 25.78 -8.38
N CYS A 6 7.32 24.78 -8.94
CA CYS A 6 6.35 23.97 -8.19
C CYS A 6 6.98 23.16 -7.05
N LEU A 7 8.28 22.82 -7.14
CA LEU A 7 9.02 22.13 -6.08
C LEU A 7 9.53 23.05 -4.96
N GLN A 8 9.37 24.38 -5.11
CA GLN A 8 9.76 25.38 -4.10
C GLN A 8 8.59 25.79 -3.19
N VAL A 9 7.44 25.14 -3.30
CA VAL A 9 6.24 25.50 -2.54
C VAL A 9 6.37 24.99 -1.11
N GLU A 10 6.08 25.83 -0.10
CA GLU A 10 6.22 25.46 1.32
C GLU A 10 4.99 24.75 1.93
N HIS A 11 3.94 24.52 1.15
CA HIS A 11 2.72 23.85 1.61
C HIS A 11 2.30 22.74 0.63
N VAL A 12 1.48 21.80 1.11
CA VAL A 12 0.94 20.73 0.27
C VAL A 12 0.00 21.33 -0.77
N VAL A 13 0.27 21.05 -2.05
CA VAL A 13 -0.55 21.52 -3.17
C VAL A 13 -1.17 20.32 -3.88
N GLN A 14 -2.47 20.41 -4.15
CA GLN A 14 -3.18 19.47 -5.00
C GLN A 14 -3.65 20.19 -6.27
N GLU A 15 -3.26 19.67 -7.43
CA GLU A 15 -3.64 20.25 -8.72
C GLU A 15 -4.23 19.22 -9.68
N SER A 16 -5.11 19.69 -10.57
CA SER A 16 -5.55 18.86 -11.69
C SER A 16 -4.50 18.85 -12.80
N PRO A 17 -4.30 17.72 -13.50
CA PRO A 17 -3.36 17.62 -14.63
C PRO A 17 -3.60 18.67 -15.71
N LEU A 18 -4.88 19.04 -15.92
CA LEU A 18 -5.28 20.07 -16.89
C LEU A 18 -4.82 21.47 -16.50
N ALA A 19 -4.99 21.84 -15.23
CA ALA A 19 -4.57 23.14 -14.72
C ALA A 19 -3.06 23.28 -14.77
N PHE A 20 -2.35 22.25 -14.29
CA PHE A 20 -0.89 22.20 -14.33
C PHE A 20 -0.34 22.24 -15.76
N LEU A 21 -0.93 21.46 -16.68
CA LEU A 21 -0.55 21.51 -18.09
C LEU A 21 -0.78 22.91 -18.67
N ALA A 22 -1.91 23.56 -18.40
CA ALA A 22 -2.19 24.91 -18.90
C ALA A 22 -1.18 25.95 -18.39
N GLN A 23 -0.79 25.87 -17.10
CA GLN A 23 0.26 26.72 -16.54
C GLN A 23 1.60 26.46 -17.24
N LEU A 24 1.99 25.20 -17.40
CA LEU A 24 3.24 24.80 -18.06
C LEU A 24 3.32 25.32 -19.52
N LEU A 25 2.24 25.20 -20.28
CA LEU A 25 2.19 25.66 -21.67
C LEU A 25 2.26 27.20 -21.76
N ASN A 26 1.67 27.91 -20.79
CA ASN A 26 1.69 29.38 -20.74
C ASN A 26 3.06 29.94 -20.32
N GLU A 27 3.75 29.29 -19.39
CA GLU A 27 5.04 29.78 -18.88
C GLU A 27 6.22 29.47 -19.80
N GLU A 28 6.23 28.30 -20.44
CA GLU A 28 7.39 27.81 -21.20
C GLU A 28 7.20 27.90 -22.74
N ASP A 29 6.06 28.43 -23.22
CA ASP A 29 5.69 28.51 -24.64
C ASP A 29 5.84 27.15 -25.38
N ILE A 30 5.44 26.08 -24.70
CA ILE A 30 5.48 24.71 -25.21
C ILE A 30 4.12 24.34 -25.80
N GLU A 31 4.08 23.54 -26.86
CA GLU A 31 2.85 22.93 -27.37
C GLU A 31 2.53 21.59 -26.70
N GLN A 32 1.25 21.28 -26.51
CA GLN A 32 0.81 20.01 -25.92
C GLN A 32 1.17 18.78 -26.80
N LYS A 33 1.10 18.92 -28.12
CA LYS A 33 1.26 17.78 -29.05
C LYS A 33 2.65 17.12 -28.96
N PRO A 34 3.77 17.88 -28.99
CA PRO A 34 5.11 17.31 -28.79
C PRO A 34 5.26 16.54 -27.48
N LEU A 35 4.65 17.00 -26.38
CA LEU A 35 4.78 16.38 -25.06
C LEU A 35 4.30 14.93 -25.02
N ARG A 36 3.33 14.55 -25.87
CA ARG A 36 2.82 13.18 -25.97
C ARG A 36 3.82 12.16 -26.51
N PHE A 37 4.87 12.62 -27.19
CA PHE A 37 5.84 11.74 -27.86
C PHE A 37 7.24 11.83 -27.23
N VAL A 38 7.39 12.51 -26.09
CA VAL A 38 8.70 12.75 -25.47
C VAL A 38 9.34 11.44 -25.03
N SER A 39 8.59 10.54 -24.38
CA SER A 39 9.10 9.24 -23.96
C SER A 39 9.57 8.38 -25.13
N GLU A 40 8.78 8.29 -26.21
CA GLU A 40 9.15 7.54 -27.42
C GLU A 40 10.35 8.15 -28.13
N ARG A 41 10.40 9.49 -28.24
CA ARG A 41 11.51 10.20 -28.87
C ARG A 41 12.80 10.03 -28.08
N LEU A 42 12.74 10.11 -26.76
CA LEU A 42 13.91 9.87 -25.90
C LEU A 42 14.41 8.43 -26.04
N ARG A 43 13.50 7.44 -26.00
CA ARG A 43 13.87 6.04 -26.23
C ARG A 43 14.50 5.82 -27.60
N SER A 44 13.97 6.46 -28.64
CA SER A 44 14.56 6.39 -29.99
C SER A 44 15.94 7.04 -30.03
N LEU A 45 16.14 8.18 -29.37
CA LEU A 45 17.42 8.89 -29.32
C LEU A 45 18.49 8.05 -28.60
N LEU A 46 18.16 7.48 -27.44
CA LEU A 46 19.09 6.62 -26.68
C LEU A 46 19.52 5.39 -27.48
N ARG A 47 18.60 4.81 -28.27
CA ARG A 47 18.93 3.70 -29.19
C ARG A 47 19.86 4.15 -30.32
N THR A 48 19.61 5.31 -30.93
CA THR A 48 20.45 5.84 -32.01
C THR A 48 21.85 6.22 -31.52
N LEU A 49 21.98 6.66 -30.27
CA LEU A 49 23.25 7.00 -29.66
C LEU A 49 24.03 5.78 -29.14
N GLU A 50 23.50 4.56 -29.31
CA GLU A 50 24.12 3.30 -28.88
C GLU A 50 24.58 3.34 -27.40
N VAL A 51 23.77 3.96 -26.54
CA VAL A 51 24.10 4.06 -25.12
C VAL A 51 24.15 2.68 -24.48
N THR A 52 25.31 2.34 -23.91
CA THR A 52 25.55 1.03 -23.29
C THR A 52 24.91 0.88 -21.91
N ASP A 53 24.85 1.97 -21.13
CA ASP A 53 24.25 1.98 -19.80
C ASP A 53 22.97 2.82 -19.76
N MET A 54 21.82 2.13 -19.69
CA MET A 54 20.50 2.76 -19.63
C MET A 54 20.14 3.18 -18.20
N GLN A 55 20.86 2.72 -17.18
CA GLN A 55 20.53 3.02 -15.78
C GLN A 55 20.83 4.49 -15.45
N ASP A 56 21.92 5.02 -15.99
CA ASP A 56 22.31 6.43 -15.85
C ASP A 56 21.23 7.40 -16.35
N PHE A 57 20.43 6.98 -17.34
CA PHE A 57 19.35 7.78 -17.92
C PHE A 57 17.97 7.49 -17.31
N SER A 58 17.88 6.66 -16.28
CA SER A 58 16.61 6.35 -15.59
C SER A 58 15.86 7.61 -15.10
N PRO A 59 16.51 8.60 -14.47
CA PRO A 59 15.82 9.83 -14.06
C PRO A 59 15.26 10.62 -15.24
N LEU A 60 15.98 10.66 -16.37
CA LEU A 60 15.52 11.35 -17.58
C LEU A 60 14.34 10.63 -18.23
N MET A 61 14.37 9.29 -18.25
CA MET A 61 13.24 8.48 -18.71
C MET A 61 12.00 8.71 -17.84
N LEU A 62 12.18 8.81 -16.51
CA LEU A 62 11.08 9.09 -15.58
C LEU A 62 10.42 10.45 -15.88
N VAL A 63 11.21 11.50 -16.10
CA VAL A 63 10.68 12.83 -16.47
C VAL A 63 9.97 12.79 -17.84
N ALA A 64 10.53 12.06 -18.81
CA ALA A 64 9.94 11.92 -20.14
C ALA A 64 8.62 11.13 -20.13
N ASP A 65 8.55 10.07 -19.34
CA ASP A 65 7.33 9.29 -19.11
C ASP A 65 6.28 10.14 -18.39
N PHE A 66 6.66 10.90 -17.36
CA PHE A 66 5.77 11.87 -16.70
C PHE A 66 5.19 12.89 -17.68
N ALA A 67 6.03 13.54 -18.50
CA ALA A 67 5.57 14.52 -19.49
C ALA A 67 4.58 13.91 -20.50
N THR A 68 4.84 12.67 -20.91
CA THR A 68 3.96 11.91 -21.81
C THR A 68 2.61 11.61 -21.16
N LEU A 69 2.63 11.15 -19.90
CA LEU A 69 1.41 10.85 -19.13
C LEU A 69 0.57 12.11 -18.90
N LEU A 70 1.20 13.22 -18.50
CA LEU A 70 0.54 14.51 -18.28
C LEU A 70 -0.17 15.01 -19.55
N ALA A 71 0.48 14.88 -20.72
CA ALA A 71 -0.07 15.34 -21.99
C ALA A 71 -1.17 14.43 -22.57
N THR A 72 -1.23 13.18 -22.11
CA THR A 72 -2.13 12.12 -22.62
C THR A 72 -3.35 11.93 -21.73
N TYR A 73 -3.15 11.80 -20.42
CA TYR A 73 -4.20 11.47 -19.46
C TYR A 73 -4.58 12.67 -18.62
N GLN A 74 -5.78 13.21 -18.89
CA GLN A 74 -6.30 14.41 -18.24
C GLN A 74 -7.40 14.11 -17.22
N LYS A 75 -8.06 12.96 -17.33
CA LYS A 75 -9.20 12.55 -16.49
C LYS A 75 -8.80 11.40 -15.58
N GLY A 76 -9.23 11.46 -14.31
CA GLY A 76 -8.95 10.41 -13.34
C GLY A 76 -7.54 10.45 -12.75
N PHE A 77 -6.77 11.50 -13.01
CA PHE A 77 -5.43 11.71 -12.45
C PHE A 77 -5.39 12.98 -11.61
N CYS A 78 -4.47 13.02 -10.65
CA CYS A 78 -4.23 14.15 -9.76
C CYS A 78 -2.72 14.36 -9.60
N ILE A 79 -2.30 15.61 -9.46
CA ILE A 79 -0.94 15.96 -9.06
C ILE A 79 -0.98 16.37 -7.59
N ILE A 80 -0.06 15.81 -6.80
CA ILE A 80 0.12 16.13 -5.40
C ILE A 80 1.59 16.50 -5.20
N ILE A 81 1.82 17.65 -4.56
CA ILE A 81 3.15 18.15 -4.24
C ILE A 81 3.24 18.27 -2.73
N GLU A 82 4.15 17.51 -2.13
CA GLU A 82 4.38 17.45 -0.69
C GLU A 82 5.79 17.96 -0.41
N PRO A 83 5.98 19.14 0.21
CA PRO A 83 7.32 19.71 0.40
C PRO A 83 8.13 19.08 1.55
N TYR A 84 7.45 18.40 2.46
CA TYR A 84 8.05 17.79 3.64
C TYR A 84 7.52 16.37 3.81
N ASP A 85 8.40 15.45 4.19
CA ASP A 85 7.98 14.13 4.67
C ASP A 85 7.28 14.28 6.03
N GLU A 86 6.13 13.62 6.20
CA GLU A 86 5.40 13.55 7.48
C GLU A 86 6.30 13.10 8.64
N ARG A 87 7.33 12.29 8.36
CA ARG A 87 8.27 11.76 9.36
C ARG A 87 9.35 12.77 9.76
N THR A 88 9.71 13.70 8.88
CA THR A 88 10.78 14.68 9.11
C THR A 88 10.36 16.07 8.62
N PRO A 89 9.45 16.76 9.34
CA PRO A 89 8.86 18.03 8.89
C PRO A 89 9.85 19.20 8.82
N THR A 90 11.05 19.05 9.38
CA THR A 90 12.11 20.08 9.39
C THR A 90 13.06 19.97 8.20
N LEU A 91 13.08 18.82 7.52
CA LEU A 91 13.95 18.60 6.37
C LEU A 91 13.13 18.84 5.10
N HIS A 92 13.57 19.79 4.28
CA HIS A 92 12.93 20.08 3.00
C HIS A 92 13.27 18.97 2.00
N ASP A 93 12.29 18.12 1.71
CA ASP A 93 12.38 16.99 0.78
C ASP A 93 11.13 16.95 -0.10
N PRO A 94 11.08 17.74 -1.18
CA PRO A 94 9.87 17.94 -1.94
C PRO A 94 9.58 16.72 -2.84
N LEU A 95 8.43 16.11 -2.61
CA LEU A 95 7.92 14.98 -3.36
C LEU A 95 6.84 15.43 -4.33
N PHE A 96 7.03 15.11 -5.61
CA PHE A 96 6.04 15.34 -6.66
C PHE A 96 5.41 14.02 -7.07
N GLN A 97 4.11 13.86 -6.85
CA GLN A 97 3.36 12.64 -7.15
C GLN A 97 2.34 12.88 -8.26
N PHE A 98 2.40 12.05 -9.30
CA PHE A 98 1.35 11.95 -10.31
C PHE A 98 0.50 10.71 -10.05
N CYS A 99 -0.66 10.91 -9.43
CA CYS A 99 -1.51 9.84 -8.92
C CYS A 99 -2.63 9.51 -9.90
N CYS A 100 -2.81 8.22 -10.19
CA CYS A 100 -3.97 7.70 -10.91
C CYS A 100 -5.04 7.28 -9.90
N ASN A 101 -6.19 7.94 -9.95
CA ASN A 101 -7.32 7.69 -9.06
C ASN A 101 -8.39 6.79 -9.70
N ASP A 102 -8.29 6.55 -11.01
CA ASP A 102 -9.24 5.75 -11.78
C ASP A 102 -8.60 4.44 -12.27
N ALA A 103 -8.87 3.36 -11.55
CA ALA A 103 -8.38 2.02 -11.88
C ALA A 103 -8.98 1.46 -13.18
N SER A 104 -10.11 2.01 -13.66
CA SER A 104 -10.75 1.55 -14.90
C SER A 104 -9.85 1.79 -16.13
N ILE A 105 -9.03 2.84 -16.10
CA ILE A 105 -8.14 3.24 -17.21
C ILE A 105 -7.14 2.12 -17.53
N ALA A 106 -6.58 1.48 -16.50
CA ALA A 106 -5.58 0.43 -16.67
C ALA A 106 -6.17 -0.89 -17.20
N ILE A 107 -7.38 -1.25 -16.76
CA ILE A 107 -8.02 -2.52 -17.13
C ILE A 107 -8.82 -2.43 -18.44
N ARG A 108 -9.22 -1.23 -18.86
CA ARG A 108 -10.01 -1.00 -20.08
C ARG A 108 -9.44 -1.69 -21.33
N PRO A 109 -8.13 -1.62 -21.65
CA PRO A 109 -7.58 -2.31 -22.82
C PRO A 109 -7.73 -3.84 -22.74
N VAL A 110 -7.78 -4.42 -21.54
CA VAL A 110 -7.99 -5.86 -21.34
C VAL A 110 -9.42 -6.22 -21.72
N PHE A 111 -10.40 -5.45 -21.27
CA PHE A 111 -11.80 -5.67 -21.62
C PHE A 111 -12.12 -5.41 -23.10
N GLU A 112 -11.43 -4.47 -23.74
CA GLU A 112 -11.60 -4.20 -25.18
C GLU A 112 -10.93 -5.26 -26.07
N ARG A 113 -9.81 -5.85 -25.62
CA ARG A 113 -9.05 -6.84 -26.42
C ARG A 113 -9.60 -8.26 -26.32
N PHE A 114 -10.13 -8.65 -25.17
CA PHE A 114 -10.56 -10.02 -24.92
C PHE A 114 -12.08 -10.13 -24.85
N GLN A 115 -12.65 -11.14 -25.52
CA GLN A 115 -14.09 -11.37 -25.55
C GLN A 115 -14.67 -11.77 -24.18
N SER A 116 -13.91 -12.54 -23.39
CA SER A 116 -14.35 -13.03 -22.08
C SER A 116 -13.20 -12.94 -21.08
N VAL A 117 -13.42 -12.17 -20.02
CA VAL A 117 -12.49 -12.03 -18.88
C VAL A 117 -13.19 -12.55 -17.64
N VAL A 118 -12.55 -13.49 -16.93
CA VAL A 118 -13.08 -14.07 -15.69
C VAL A 118 -12.21 -13.61 -14.54
N ILE A 119 -12.81 -12.92 -13.56
CA ILE A 119 -12.13 -12.48 -12.33
C ILE A 119 -12.52 -13.48 -11.24
N THR A 120 -11.54 -14.21 -10.72
CA THR A 120 -11.73 -15.17 -9.63
C THR A 120 -10.85 -14.79 -8.45
N SER A 121 -11.43 -14.65 -7.26
CA SER A 121 -10.68 -14.59 -6.01
C SER A 121 -11.52 -15.15 -4.87
N GLY A 122 -10.85 -15.79 -3.91
CA GLY A 122 -11.51 -16.38 -2.74
C GLY A 122 -11.90 -15.37 -1.66
N THR A 123 -11.48 -14.10 -1.80
CA THR A 123 -11.65 -13.06 -0.77
C THR A 123 -12.35 -11.80 -1.29
N LEU A 124 -12.98 -11.86 -2.47
CA LEU A 124 -13.75 -10.73 -3.01
C LEU A 124 -14.98 -10.47 -2.14
N SER A 125 -14.95 -9.37 -1.39
CA SER A 125 -16.08 -8.94 -0.57
C SER A 125 -16.03 -7.42 -0.34
N PRO A 126 -17.12 -6.68 -0.62
CA PRO A 126 -18.32 -7.07 -1.35
C PRO A 126 -18.09 -7.14 -2.87
N ILE A 127 -18.65 -8.16 -3.53
CA ILE A 127 -18.40 -8.40 -4.97
C ILE A 127 -18.98 -7.28 -5.87
N ASP A 128 -20.03 -6.59 -5.40
CA ASP A 128 -20.70 -5.52 -6.14
C ASP A 128 -19.87 -4.24 -6.30
N MET A 129 -18.77 -4.11 -5.54
CA MET A 129 -17.90 -2.94 -5.59
C MET A 129 -16.99 -2.96 -6.82
N TYR A 130 -16.50 -4.14 -7.22
CA TYR A 130 -15.52 -4.27 -8.30
C TYR A 130 -16.03 -3.76 -9.66
N PRO A 131 -17.26 -4.07 -10.10
CA PRO A 131 -17.84 -3.50 -11.33
C PRO A 131 -17.87 -1.97 -11.33
N LYS A 132 -18.17 -1.36 -10.17
CA LYS A 132 -18.28 0.09 -10.03
C LYS A 132 -16.92 0.78 -10.08
N ILE A 133 -15.89 0.19 -9.47
CA ILE A 133 -14.53 0.76 -9.44
C ILE A 133 -13.83 0.57 -10.79
N LEU A 134 -13.95 -0.61 -11.40
CA LEU A 134 -13.23 -0.96 -12.62
C LEU A 134 -14.00 -0.59 -13.90
N GLY A 135 -15.24 -0.11 -13.79
CA GLY A 135 -16.03 0.41 -14.91
C GLY A 135 -16.44 -0.66 -15.93
N PHE A 136 -16.92 -1.82 -15.46
CA PHE A 136 -17.40 -2.90 -16.34
C PHE A 136 -18.74 -3.47 -15.89
N GLU A 137 -19.48 -4.07 -16.81
CA GLU A 137 -20.74 -4.76 -16.54
C GLU A 137 -20.52 -6.28 -16.56
N PRO A 138 -20.48 -6.97 -15.40
CA PRO A 138 -20.36 -8.42 -15.38
C PRO A 138 -21.64 -9.08 -15.89
N ARG A 139 -21.49 -10.09 -16.74
CA ARG A 139 -22.61 -10.94 -17.18
C ARG A 139 -23.09 -11.88 -16.07
N ALA A 140 -22.17 -12.37 -15.25
CA ALA A 140 -22.44 -13.31 -14.17
C ALA A 140 -21.61 -12.93 -12.95
N VAL A 141 -22.28 -12.90 -11.80
CA VAL A 141 -21.65 -12.67 -10.50
C VAL A 141 -22.10 -13.79 -9.58
N HIS A 142 -21.16 -14.59 -9.12
CA HIS A 142 -21.44 -15.74 -8.27
C HIS A 142 -20.51 -15.72 -7.05
N SER A 143 -21.09 -15.87 -5.88
CA SER A 143 -20.38 -16.19 -4.65
C SER A 143 -20.65 -17.65 -4.33
N PHE A 144 -19.58 -18.44 -4.23
CA PHE A 144 -19.67 -19.83 -3.84
C PHE A 144 -19.37 -19.92 -2.35
N SER A 145 -20.38 -20.27 -1.56
CA SER A 145 -20.17 -20.55 -0.15
C SER A 145 -19.43 -21.88 0.01
N MET A 146 -18.51 -21.90 0.97
CA MET A 146 -17.77 -23.10 1.31
C MET A 146 -18.72 -24.10 1.99
N SER A 147 -18.91 -25.28 1.40
CA SER A 147 -19.75 -26.34 1.97
C SER A 147 -18.86 -27.44 2.54
N PHE A 148 -18.66 -27.41 3.85
CA PHE A 148 -18.03 -28.51 4.58
C PHE A 148 -19.05 -29.18 5.47
N ALA A 149 -18.95 -30.51 5.63
CA ALA A 149 -19.76 -31.27 6.56
C ALA A 149 -19.45 -30.97 8.04
N ARG A 150 -18.35 -30.25 8.31
CA ARG A 150 -17.90 -29.81 9.64
C ARG A 150 -17.55 -28.33 9.60
N ASN A 151 -17.66 -27.65 10.74
CA ASN A 151 -17.20 -26.27 10.89
C ASN A 151 -15.67 -26.26 10.95
N VAL A 152 -15.01 -26.01 9.81
CA VAL A 152 -13.53 -25.96 9.71
C VAL A 152 -12.96 -24.63 10.22
N ILE A 153 -13.79 -23.58 10.30
CA ILE A 153 -13.37 -22.22 10.69
C ILE A 153 -14.33 -21.67 11.74
N CYS A 154 -13.78 -21.08 12.81
CA CYS A 154 -14.54 -20.41 13.86
C CYS A 154 -14.13 -18.92 13.91
N PRO A 155 -14.81 -18.03 13.18
CA PRO A 155 -14.55 -16.60 13.26
C PRO A 155 -15.09 -16.06 14.59
N LEU A 156 -14.24 -15.43 15.39
CA LEU A 156 -14.60 -14.81 16.66
C LEU A 156 -14.18 -13.35 16.66
N VAL A 157 -15.12 -12.45 16.96
CA VAL A 157 -14.85 -11.01 17.12
C VAL A 157 -14.80 -10.69 18.61
N VAL A 158 -13.60 -10.35 19.09
CA VAL A 158 -13.39 -9.93 20.49
C VAL A 158 -13.58 -8.42 20.58
N THR A 159 -14.65 -7.98 21.25
CA THR A 159 -15.02 -6.57 21.34
C THR A 159 -14.60 -5.90 22.65
N ARG A 160 -14.30 -6.68 23.70
CA ARG A 160 -13.99 -6.17 25.04
C ARG A 160 -12.84 -6.93 25.69
N GLY A 161 -12.04 -6.21 26.47
CA GLY A 161 -10.99 -6.75 27.32
C GLY A 161 -11.53 -7.38 28.62
N ALA A 162 -10.62 -7.96 29.40
CA ALA A 162 -10.95 -8.57 30.69
C ALA A 162 -11.44 -7.55 31.73
N ASP A 163 -11.09 -6.28 31.55
CA ASP A 163 -11.52 -5.11 32.34
C ASP A 163 -12.83 -4.47 31.83
N GLN A 164 -13.51 -5.11 30.86
CA GLN A 164 -14.68 -4.57 30.15
C GLN A 164 -14.42 -3.31 29.32
N ALA A 165 -13.16 -2.88 29.16
CA ALA A 165 -12.82 -1.80 28.25
C ALA A 165 -13.01 -2.25 26.79
N ALA A 166 -13.39 -1.32 25.92
CA ALA A 166 -13.56 -1.59 24.51
C ALA A 166 -12.18 -1.86 23.87
N LEU A 167 -12.04 -3.01 23.21
CA LEU A 167 -10.80 -3.35 22.51
C LEU A 167 -10.84 -2.70 21.12
N THR A 168 -10.10 -1.61 20.94
CA THR A 168 -10.10 -0.85 19.68
C THR A 168 -8.71 -0.34 19.33
N SER A 169 -8.39 -0.34 18.04
CA SER A 169 -7.16 0.24 17.48
C SER A 169 -7.39 1.61 16.83
N LYS A 170 -8.47 2.31 17.21
CA LYS A 170 -8.73 3.71 16.78
C LYS A 170 -7.53 4.59 17.15
N PHE A 171 -7.18 5.50 16.25
CA PHE A 171 -5.96 6.32 16.35
C PHE A 171 -5.81 7.04 17.71
N ASP A 172 -6.90 7.55 18.26
CA ASP A 172 -6.88 8.32 19.51
C ASP A 172 -6.71 7.47 20.77
N VAL A 173 -7.12 6.19 20.72
CA VAL A 173 -7.22 5.30 21.90
C VAL A 173 -6.18 4.18 21.86
N ARG A 174 -5.53 3.97 20.72
CA ARG A 174 -4.60 2.84 20.50
C ARG A 174 -3.30 2.92 21.29
N SER A 175 -2.89 4.12 21.72
CA SER A 175 -1.71 4.37 22.56
C SER A 175 -2.03 4.32 24.06
N GLU A 176 -3.30 4.14 24.44
CA GLU A 176 -3.69 4.03 25.83
C GLU A 176 -3.16 2.71 26.42
N GLY A 177 -2.45 2.79 27.55
CA GLY A 177 -1.83 1.62 28.17
C GLY A 177 -2.82 0.52 28.60
N SER A 178 -4.10 0.87 28.83
CA SER A 178 -5.19 -0.07 29.10
C SER A 178 -5.43 -0.99 27.90
N THR A 179 -5.59 -0.42 26.71
CA THR A 179 -5.78 -1.12 25.43
C THR A 179 -4.58 -2.02 25.11
N VAL A 180 -3.34 -1.51 25.26
CA VAL A 180 -2.11 -2.28 25.01
C VAL A 180 -2.03 -3.49 25.93
N ARG A 181 -2.37 -3.32 27.22
CA ARG A 181 -2.41 -4.43 28.18
C ARG A 181 -3.47 -5.45 27.82
N ASN A 182 -4.66 -5.01 27.40
CA ASN A 182 -5.75 -5.90 27.02
C ASN A 182 -5.42 -6.74 25.79
N TYR A 183 -4.77 -6.17 24.77
CA TYR A 183 -4.26 -6.95 23.64
C TYR A 183 -3.19 -7.97 24.07
N GLY A 184 -2.28 -7.57 24.97
CA GLY A 184 -1.25 -8.47 25.48
C GLY A 184 -1.83 -9.64 26.28
N LYS A 185 -2.89 -9.38 27.07
CA LYS A 185 -3.61 -10.43 27.80
C LYS A 185 -4.37 -11.36 26.86
N LEU A 186 -5.05 -10.81 25.85
CA LEU A 186 -5.71 -11.61 24.82
C LEU A 186 -4.70 -12.53 24.12
N LEU A 187 -3.53 -12.02 23.75
CA LEU A 187 -2.46 -12.80 23.14
C LEU A 187 -1.97 -13.93 24.06
N LEU A 188 -1.81 -13.66 25.36
CA LEU A 188 -1.38 -14.67 26.31
C LEU A 188 -2.42 -15.78 26.48
N ASP A 189 -3.69 -15.41 26.63
CA ASP A 189 -4.79 -16.37 26.82
C ASP A 189 -4.98 -17.24 25.57
N THR A 190 -4.88 -16.65 24.37
CA THR A 190 -4.93 -17.41 23.11
C THR A 190 -3.68 -18.27 22.91
N ALA A 191 -2.50 -17.80 23.31
CA ALA A 191 -1.26 -18.57 23.17
C ALA A 191 -1.23 -19.79 24.10
N ALA A 192 -1.89 -19.71 25.25
CA ALA A 192 -2.06 -20.85 26.15
C ALA A 192 -3.11 -21.87 25.64
N ALA A 193 -4.14 -21.41 24.95
CA ALA A 193 -5.26 -22.26 24.51
C ALA A 193 -5.04 -22.94 23.15
N VAL A 194 -4.38 -22.26 22.20
CA VAL A 194 -4.22 -22.73 20.82
C VAL A 194 -2.94 -23.59 20.70
N PRO A 195 -3.01 -24.84 20.20
CA PRO A 195 -1.83 -25.65 19.93
C PRO A 195 -1.00 -25.10 18.75
N ASP A 196 0.24 -25.56 18.59
CA ASP A 196 1.10 -25.27 17.43
C ASP A 196 1.42 -23.77 17.23
N GLY A 197 1.11 -23.21 16.06
CA GLY A 197 1.45 -21.85 15.65
C GLY A 197 0.30 -20.85 15.79
N MET A 198 0.67 -19.58 15.98
CA MET A 198 -0.24 -18.44 15.94
C MET A 198 0.34 -17.35 15.05
N VAL A 199 -0.51 -16.71 14.25
CA VAL A 199 -0.13 -15.54 13.42
C VAL A 199 -0.93 -14.33 13.91
N CYS A 200 -0.22 -13.25 14.24
CA CYS A 200 -0.81 -12.01 14.71
C CYS A 200 -0.51 -10.87 13.73
N PHE A 201 -1.55 -10.29 13.13
CA PHE A 201 -1.42 -9.15 12.24
C PHE A 201 -1.65 -7.84 12.98
N PHE A 202 -0.80 -6.85 12.72
CA PHE A 202 -0.91 -5.49 13.25
C PHE A 202 -1.30 -4.50 12.14
N THR A 203 -1.81 -3.34 12.52
CA THR A 203 -2.26 -2.30 11.57
C THR A 203 -1.11 -1.58 10.86
N SER A 204 0.06 -1.48 11.49
CA SER A 204 1.29 -0.92 10.89
C SER A 204 2.54 -1.45 11.58
N TYR A 205 3.68 -1.41 10.88
CA TYR A 205 4.99 -1.75 11.44
C TYR A 205 5.40 -0.83 12.59
N SER A 206 5.10 0.46 12.48
CA SER A 206 5.37 1.44 13.56
C SER A 206 4.62 1.09 14.83
N TYR A 207 3.32 0.75 14.71
CA TYR A 207 2.49 0.38 15.84
C TYR A 207 2.91 -0.96 16.46
N MET A 208 3.29 -1.93 15.63
CA MET A 208 3.84 -3.21 16.10
C MET A 208 5.10 -2.99 16.96
N GLN A 209 6.04 -2.17 16.49
CA GLN A 209 7.28 -1.90 17.24
C GLN A 209 7.00 -1.22 18.58
N GLU A 210 6.09 -0.25 18.62
CA GLU A 210 5.68 0.43 19.85
C GLU A 210 5.06 -0.54 20.85
N ILE A 211 4.07 -1.34 20.43
CA ILE A 211 3.41 -2.31 21.31
C ILE A 211 4.38 -3.38 21.82
N VAL A 212 5.24 -3.91 20.95
CA VAL A 212 6.19 -4.96 21.35
C VAL A 212 7.16 -4.42 22.41
N ARG A 213 7.60 -3.16 22.30
CA ARG A 213 8.42 -2.51 23.33
C ARG A 213 7.68 -2.38 24.66
N GLU A 214 6.42 -1.96 24.63
CA GLU A 214 5.57 -1.88 25.82
C GLU A 214 5.29 -3.26 26.44
N TRP A 215 5.04 -4.29 25.63
CA TRP A 215 4.87 -5.66 26.15
C TRP A 215 6.14 -6.25 26.74
N HIS A 216 7.30 -5.85 26.22
CA HIS A 216 8.58 -6.21 26.80
C HIS A 216 8.79 -5.51 28.15
N SER A 217 8.47 -4.22 28.26
CA SER A 217 8.57 -3.45 29.51
C SER A 217 7.62 -3.98 30.60
N MET A 218 6.40 -4.35 30.22
CA MET A 218 5.40 -4.96 31.12
C MET A 218 5.68 -6.43 31.45
N GLY A 219 6.64 -7.07 30.77
CA GLY A 219 6.98 -8.48 30.97
C GLY A 219 5.97 -9.48 30.42
N ILE A 220 4.99 -9.04 29.61
CA ILE A 220 4.00 -9.90 28.96
C ILE A 220 4.68 -10.82 27.96
N LEU A 221 5.65 -10.29 27.19
CA LEU A 221 6.36 -11.08 26.17
C LEU A 221 7.11 -12.26 26.78
N LYS A 222 7.67 -12.10 27.99
CA LYS A 222 8.33 -13.19 28.72
C LYS A 222 7.35 -14.29 29.13
N GLN A 223 6.09 -13.96 29.36
CA GLN A 223 5.05 -14.95 29.66
C GLN A 223 4.61 -15.68 28.40
N VAL A 224 4.44 -14.96 27.28
CA VAL A 224 4.14 -15.57 25.97
C VAL A 224 5.24 -16.54 25.55
N LEU A 225 6.51 -16.17 25.75
CA LEU A 225 7.68 -17.01 25.45
C LEU A 225 7.72 -18.34 26.23
N LYS A 226 7.00 -18.46 27.35
CA LYS A 226 6.86 -19.74 28.08
C LYS A 226 5.93 -20.72 27.36
N HIS A 227 5.01 -20.20 26.53
CA HIS A 227 4.04 -20.99 25.78
C HIS A 227 4.46 -21.20 24.33
N LYS A 228 4.94 -20.15 23.66
CA LYS A 228 5.29 -20.18 22.23
C LYS A 228 6.51 -19.31 21.92
N LEU A 229 7.32 -19.74 20.95
CA LEU A 229 8.40 -18.92 20.39
C LEU A 229 7.83 -17.76 19.59
N VAL A 230 8.41 -16.56 19.76
CA VAL A 230 7.96 -15.35 19.08
C VAL A 230 8.93 -15.00 17.96
N PHE A 231 8.41 -14.89 16.75
CA PHE A 231 9.12 -14.41 15.57
C PHE A 231 8.48 -13.10 15.12
N ILE A 232 9.29 -12.06 14.92
CA ILE A 232 8.82 -10.72 14.55
C ILE A 232 9.26 -10.46 13.11
N GLU A 233 8.33 -10.06 12.27
CA GLU A 233 8.59 -9.67 10.88
C GLU A 233 9.31 -8.31 10.83
N THR A 234 10.32 -8.19 9.98
CA THR A 234 11.04 -6.93 9.77
C THR A 234 10.91 -6.48 8.33
N THR A 235 11.29 -5.22 8.05
CA THR A 235 11.26 -4.68 6.69
C THR A 235 12.32 -5.29 5.78
N ASP A 236 13.29 -6.03 6.33
CA ASP A 236 14.30 -6.74 5.55
C ASP A 236 13.75 -8.10 5.10
N VAL A 237 13.83 -8.34 3.79
CA VAL A 237 13.37 -9.57 3.14
C VAL A 237 14.16 -10.79 3.63
N LEU A 238 15.47 -10.63 3.89
CA LEU A 238 16.33 -11.73 4.31
C LEU A 238 15.97 -12.20 5.72
N GLU A 239 15.85 -11.26 6.66
CA GLU A 239 15.44 -11.56 8.04
C GLU A 239 14.04 -12.17 8.09
N THR A 240 13.09 -11.62 7.34
CA THR A 240 11.72 -12.14 7.28
C THR A 240 11.67 -13.57 6.74
N THR A 241 12.49 -13.87 5.73
CA THR A 241 12.59 -15.24 5.19
C THR A 241 13.11 -16.21 6.26
N MET A 242 14.17 -15.83 6.99
CA MET A 242 14.71 -16.64 8.09
C MET A 242 13.70 -16.81 9.23
N ALA A 243 12.98 -15.75 9.61
CA ALA A 243 11.96 -15.80 10.64
C ALA A 243 10.82 -16.77 10.27
N LEU A 244 10.38 -16.75 9.00
CA LEU A 244 9.33 -17.62 8.50
C LEU A 244 9.77 -19.10 8.43
N GLU A 245 11.02 -19.37 8.02
CA GLU A 245 11.57 -20.73 8.05
C GLU A 245 11.65 -21.28 9.48
N ASN A 246 12.12 -20.47 10.42
CA ASN A 246 12.21 -20.87 11.82
C ASN A 246 10.81 -21.05 12.45
N PHE A 247 9.83 -20.21 12.09
CA PHE A 247 8.44 -20.37 12.53
C PHE A 247 7.85 -21.71 12.06
N LYS A 248 8.05 -22.07 10.78
CA LYS A 248 7.61 -23.38 10.26
C LYS A 248 8.22 -24.54 11.03
N ARG A 249 9.56 -24.51 11.22
CA ARG A 249 10.26 -25.54 12.01
C ARG A 249 9.73 -25.65 13.44
N ALA A 250 9.41 -24.51 14.07
CA ALA A 250 8.85 -24.49 15.42
C ALA A 250 7.42 -25.03 15.52
N CYS A 251 6.64 -25.01 14.43
CA CYS A 251 5.29 -25.58 14.41
C CYS A 251 5.28 -27.08 14.10
N ASP A 252 6.27 -27.56 13.35
CA ASP A 252 6.37 -28.97 12.93
C ASP A 252 7.04 -29.89 13.98
N CYS A 253 7.67 -29.32 15.01
CA CYS A 253 8.35 -30.06 16.10
C CYS A 253 7.44 -30.28 17.31
#